data_AF-A0A930AQH0-F1
#
_entry.id   AF-A0A930AQH0-F1
#
_cell.length_a   1.000
_cell.length_b   1.000
_cell.length_c   1.000
_cell.angle_alpha   90.00
_cell.angle_beta   90.00
_cell.angle_gamma   90.00
#
_symmetry.space_group_name_H-M   'P 1'
#
loop_
_entity.id
_entity.type
_entity.pdbx_description
1 polymer ?
#
loop_
_entity_poly.entity_id
_entity_poly.type
_entity_poly.pdbx_seq_one_letter_code
_entity_poly.pdbx_strand_id
1 'polypeptide(L)'
;MLMKRDTDELVRVHEKNAASLWRATYHVQPVTGLMNDPNGFTYCNKKWHLFYQWFPFGPVHGLKHWYHVTSPDLIHWENLGVALLPTGKYENCGCYSGTAIS
;
A
#
# COMPACT_ATOMS: atom_id res chain seq x y z
N MET A 1 15.55 -0.23 6.76
CA MET A 1 15.01 -0.43 8.12
C MET A 1 14.39 0.88 8.54
N LEU A 2 13.09 0.91 8.88
CA LEU A 2 12.42 2.13 9.35
C LEU A 2 13.02 2.53 10.69
N MET A 3 13.38 3.80 10.86
CA MET A 3 13.92 4.32 12.11
C MET A 3 12.77 4.52 13.13
N LYS A 4 13.08 4.58 14.43
CA LYS A 4 12.06 4.81 15.48
C LYS A 4 11.19 6.05 15.21
N ARG A 5 11.80 7.13 14.72
CA ARG A 5 11.09 8.36 14.31
C ARG A 5 10.07 8.11 13.20
N ASP A 6 10.37 7.20 12.28
CA ASP A 6 9.45 6.84 11.20
C ASP A 6 8.25 6.07 11.78
N THR A 7 8.47 5.22 12.78
CA THR A 7 7.41 4.49 13.48
C THR A 7 6.42 5.43 14.17
N ASP A 8 6.93 6.42 14.91
CA ASP A 8 6.08 7.37 15.63
C ASP A 8 5.23 8.22 14.67
N GLU A 9 5.81 8.66 13.54
CA GLU A 9 5.07 9.43 12.54
C GLU A 9 4.03 8.55 11.81
N LEU A 10 4.34 7.28 11.54
CA LEU A 10 3.37 6.36 10.93
C LEU A 10 2.17 6.12 11.85
N VAL A 11 2.40 5.93 13.15
CA VAL A 11 1.32 5.80 14.15
C VAL A 11 0.44 7.06 14.13
N ARG A 12 1.05 8.24 14.16
CA ARG A 12 0.32 9.51 14.12
C ARG A 12 -0.52 9.68 12.86
N VAL A 13 0.03 9.36 11.68
CA VAL A 13 -0.71 9.43 10.41
C VAL A 13 -1.84 8.40 10.39
N HIS A 14 -1.60 7.21 10.95
CA HIS A 14 -2.61 6.16 11.05
C HIS A 14 -3.81 6.60 11.90
N GLU A 15 -3.56 7.11 13.11
CA GLU A 15 -4.61 7.59 14.02
C GLU A 15 -5.43 8.72 13.38
N LYS A 16 -4.76 9.67 12.73
CA LYS A 16 -5.41 10.76 11.99
C LYS A 16 -6.31 10.22 10.87
N ASN A 17 -5.83 9.25 10.11
CA ASN A 17 -6.60 8.64 9.03
C ASN A 17 -7.81 7.86 9.57
N ALA A 18 -7.63 7.10 10.65
CA ALA A 18 -8.69 6.32 11.28
C ALA A 18 -9.81 7.20 11.85
N ALA A 19 -9.48 8.41 12.32
CA ALA A 19 -10.46 9.39 12.81
C ALA A 19 -11.18 10.18 11.70
N SER A 20 -10.84 9.96 10.42
CA SER A 20 -11.45 10.70 9.31
C SER A 20 -12.90 10.28 9.06
N LEU A 21 -13.81 11.26 9.00
CA LEU A 21 -15.20 11.04 8.58
C LEU A 21 -15.32 10.53 7.14
N TRP A 22 -14.27 10.71 6.33
CA TRP A 22 -14.20 10.28 4.93
C TRP A 22 -13.48 8.95 4.75
N ARG A 23 -13.15 8.25 5.85
CA ARG A 23 -12.54 6.92 5.80
C ARG A 23 -13.53 5.94 5.18
N ALA A 24 -13.13 5.27 4.10
CA ALA A 24 -14.00 4.28 3.47
C ALA A 24 -14.25 3.09 4.40
N THR A 25 -15.41 2.45 4.30
CA THR A 25 -15.74 1.27 5.11
C THR A 25 -15.78 -0.03 4.29
N TYR A 26 -15.81 0.07 2.96
CA TYR A 26 -15.98 -1.07 2.04
C TYR A 26 -15.11 -1.02 0.78
N HIS A 27 -14.21 -0.03 0.65
CA HIS A 27 -13.24 0.04 -0.45
C HIS A 27 -11.82 -0.18 0.07
N VAL A 28 -10.96 -0.75 -0.78
CA VAL A 28 -9.52 -0.78 -0.56
C VAL A 28 -9.02 0.66 -0.41
N GLN A 29 -8.22 0.91 0.62
CA GLN A 29 -7.65 2.20 0.95
C GLN A 29 -6.33 1.98 1.71
N PRO A 30 -5.41 2.97 1.75
CA PRO A 30 -4.14 2.78 2.41
C PRO A 30 -4.27 2.83 3.94
N VAL A 31 -3.40 2.09 4.64
CA VAL A 31 -3.30 2.13 6.11
C VAL A 31 -2.87 3.51 6.62
N THR A 32 -2.03 4.22 5.87
CA THR A 32 -1.54 5.58 6.12
C THR A 32 -1.22 6.29 4.81
N GLY A 33 -1.09 7.62 4.81
CA GLY A 33 -0.56 8.36 3.67
C GLY A 33 -1.36 8.24 2.36
N LEU A 34 -0.67 8.17 1.23
CA LEU A 34 -1.22 8.23 -0.11
C LEU A 34 -1.19 6.85 -0.79
N MET A 35 -2.31 6.51 -1.43
CA MET A 35 -2.46 5.42 -2.41
C MET A 35 -2.70 6.03 -3.79
N ASN A 36 -2.14 5.41 -4.83
CA ASN A 36 -2.50 5.73 -6.22
C ASN A 36 -2.73 4.45 -7.04
N ASP A 37 -1.92 4.22 -8.08
CA ASP A 37 -2.20 3.25 -9.13
C ASP A 37 -2.40 1.82 -8.59
N PRO A 38 -3.43 1.08 -9.05
CA PRO A 38 -3.51 -0.36 -8.82
C PRO A 38 -2.42 -1.05 -9.64
N ASN A 39 -1.76 -2.03 -9.05
CA ASN A 39 -0.58 -2.71 -9.59
C ASN A 39 -0.75 -4.22 -9.42
N GLY A 40 -0.11 -5.01 -10.29
CA GLY A 40 -0.01 -6.46 -10.15
C GLY A 40 -1.34 -7.20 -9.93
N PHE A 41 -2.47 -6.66 -10.41
CA PHE A 41 -3.78 -7.22 -10.13
C PHE A 41 -3.94 -8.57 -10.87
N THR A 42 -4.03 -9.66 -10.12
CA THR A 42 -4.01 -11.02 -10.67
C THR A 42 -4.76 -12.02 -9.79
N TYR A 43 -5.12 -13.17 -10.35
CA TYR A 43 -5.63 -14.32 -9.60
C TYR A 43 -4.58 -15.43 -9.60
N CYS A 44 -4.04 -15.75 -8.43
CA CYS A 44 -2.99 -16.76 -8.27
C CYS A 44 -3.22 -17.52 -6.97
N ASN A 45 -2.86 -18.81 -6.92
CA ASN A 45 -2.96 -19.62 -5.70
C ASN A 45 -4.35 -19.57 -5.03
N LYS A 46 -5.41 -19.55 -5.84
CA LYS A 46 -6.82 -19.49 -5.42
C LYS A 46 -7.23 -18.22 -4.67
N LYS A 47 -6.49 -17.12 -4.83
CA LYS A 47 -6.82 -15.79 -4.27
C LYS A 47 -6.66 -14.72 -5.34
N TRP A 48 -7.42 -13.63 -5.20
CA TRP A 48 -7.15 -12.37 -5.88
C TRP A 48 -6.03 -11.63 -5.14
N HIS A 49 -5.07 -11.12 -5.89
CA HIS A 49 -3.96 -10.31 -5.39
C HIS A 49 -4.08 -8.93 -6.03
N LEU A 50 -4.17 -7.89 -5.20
CA LEU A 50 -4.10 -6.51 -5.66
C LEU A 50 -2.95 -5.82 -4.93
N PHE A 51 -2.05 -5.23 -5.70
CA PHE A 51 -1.06 -4.31 -5.20
C PHE A 51 -1.49 -2.88 -5.52
N TYR A 52 -0.95 -1.90 -4.80
CA TYR A 52 -1.09 -0.49 -5.17
C TYR A 52 0.17 0.28 -4.81
N GLN A 53 0.42 1.35 -5.57
CA GLN A 53 1.47 2.30 -5.21
C GLN A 53 1.10 3.03 -3.91
N TRP A 54 2.07 3.07 -2.99
CA TRP A 54 1.89 3.60 -1.65
C TRP A 54 3.03 4.52 -1.23
N PHE A 55 2.68 5.63 -0.57
CA PHE A 55 3.61 6.48 0.18
C PHE A 55 3.07 6.70 1.59
N PRO A 56 3.80 6.35 2.65
CA PRO A 56 3.16 6.11 3.94
C PRO A 56 3.06 7.34 4.86
N PHE A 57 3.83 8.40 4.57
CA PHE A 57 4.02 9.53 5.49
C PHE A 57 3.12 10.75 5.21
N GLY A 58 2.30 10.72 4.16
CA GLY A 58 1.39 11.82 3.89
C GLY A 58 0.66 11.74 2.55
N PRO A 59 -0.26 12.69 2.28
CA PRO A 59 -1.10 12.72 1.09
C PRO A 59 -0.35 13.33 -0.12
N VAL A 60 0.88 12.90 -0.38
CA VAL A 60 1.73 13.44 -1.45
C VAL A 60 2.39 12.32 -2.26
N HIS A 61 2.82 12.64 -3.48
CA HIS A 61 3.58 11.72 -4.32
C HIS A 61 5.03 11.63 -3.87
N GLY A 62 5.26 10.95 -2.74
CA GLY A 62 6.60 10.60 -2.25
C GLY A 62 7.14 9.29 -2.85
N LEU A 63 8.17 8.76 -2.20
CA LEU A 63 8.88 7.55 -2.65
C LEU A 63 7.95 6.32 -2.66
N LYS A 64 7.76 5.75 -3.85
CA LYS A 64 6.73 4.73 -4.10
C LYS A 64 7.14 3.36 -3.60
N HIS A 65 6.22 2.72 -2.89
CA HIS A 65 6.25 1.33 -2.45
C HIS A 65 5.13 0.56 -3.15
N TRP A 66 5.20 -0.76 -3.20
CA TRP A 66 4.00 -1.57 -3.46
C TRP A 66 3.46 -2.12 -2.15
N TYR A 67 2.19 -1.86 -1.90
CA TYR A 67 1.45 -2.41 -0.77
C TYR A 67 0.49 -3.49 -1.28
N HIS A 68 0.30 -4.57 -0.53
CA HIS A 68 -0.38 -5.77 -0.96
C HIS A 68 -1.62 -6.09 -0.13
N VAL A 69 -2.72 -6.34 -0.83
CA VAL A 69 -3.94 -6.91 -0.27
C VAL A 69 -4.37 -8.13 -1.08
N THR A 70 -5.04 -9.08 -0.43
CA THR A 70 -5.61 -10.26 -1.12
C THR A 70 -7.08 -10.42 -0.79
N SER A 71 -7.83 -11.11 -1.66
CA SER A 71 -9.24 -11.37 -1.44
C SER A 71 -9.66 -12.72 -2.01
N PRO A 72 -10.56 -13.47 -1.34
CA PRO A 72 -11.18 -14.64 -1.94
C PRO A 72 -12.30 -14.29 -2.95
N ASP A 73 -12.87 -13.08 -2.87
CA ASP A 73 -14.15 -12.75 -3.54
C ASP A 73 -14.24 -11.34 -4.15
N LEU A 74 -13.11 -10.60 -4.19
CA LEU A 74 -13.00 -9.19 -4.64
C LEU A 74 -13.73 -8.16 -3.77
N ILE A 75 -14.35 -8.57 -2.67
CA ILE A 75 -15.12 -7.71 -1.76
C ILE A 75 -14.42 -7.61 -0.41
N HIS A 76 -14.06 -8.74 0.18
CA HIS A 76 -13.41 -8.82 1.48
C HIS A 76 -11.90 -8.93 1.30
N TRP A 77 -11.16 -7.90 1.75
CA TRP A 77 -9.72 -7.80 1.54
C TRP A 77 -8.93 -8.03 2.82
N GLU A 78 -7.94 -8.92 2.75
CA GLU A 78 -6.92 -9.20 3.75
C GLU A 78 -5.68 -8.34 3.48
N ASN A 79 -5.17 -7.67 4.51
CA ASN A 79 -3.99 -6.81 4.43
C ASN A 79 -2.71 -7.64 4.63
N LEU A 80 -1.82 -7.66 3.62
CA LEU A 80 -0.56 -8.39 3.66
C LEU A 80 0.68 -7.49 3.83
N GLY A 81 0.51 -6.17 3.89
CA GLY A 81 1.61 -5.24 4.15
C GLY A 81 2.39 -4.81 2.91
N VAL A 82 3.63 -4.37 3.12
CA VAL A 82 4.51 -3.88 2.06
C VAL A 82 5.13 -5.06 1.31
N ALA A 83 4.95 -5.10 -0.01
CA ALA A 83 5.54 -6.12 -0.87
C ALA A 83 6.86 -5.67 -1.50
N LEU A 84 6.93 -4.44 -2.02
CA LEU A 84 8.15 -3.88 -2.62
C LEU A 84 8.56 -2.59 -1.90
N LEU A 85 9.84 -2.54 -1.54
CA LEU A 85 10.52 -1.41 -0.91
C LEU A 85 11.60 -0.89 -1.87
N PRO A 86 11.66 0.42 -2.14
CA PRO A 86 12.65 1.03 -3.03
C PRO A 86 14.04 1.07 -2.38
N THR A 87 14.70 -0.09 -2.30
CA THR A 87 15.99 -0.29 -1.61
C THR A 87 17.13 -0.59 -2.56
N GLY A 88 16.83 -1.08 -3.76
CA GLY A 88 17.80 -1.30 -4.81
C GLY A 88 18.24 -0.01 -5.52
N LYS A 89 19.44 -0.06 -6.13
CA LYS A 89 19.98 1.06 -6.92
C LYS A 89 19.07 1.48 -8.07
N TYR A 90 18.41 0.52 -8.72
CA TYR A 90 17.58 0.74 -9.91
C TYR A 90 16.17 1.28 -9.58
N GLU A 91 15.78 1.27 -8.31
CA GLU A 91 14.48 1.71 -7.81
C GLU A 91 14.63 2.83 -6.76
N ASN A 92 15.78 3.52 -6.76
CA ASN A 92 16.10 4.57 -5.78
C ASN A 92 15.16 5.79 -5.83
N CYS A 93 14.36 5.93 -6.89
CA CYS A 93 13.31 6.93 -7.03
C CYS A 93 11.89 6.37 -6.76
N GLY A 94 11.76 5.10 -6.39
CA GLY A 94 10.50 4.42 -6.10
C GLY A 94 10.28 3.16 -6.93
N CYS A 95 9.51 2.21 -6.39
CA CYS A 95 8.96 1.08 -7.13
C CYS A 95 7.69 1.56 -7.87
N TYR A 96 7.84 1.99 -9.13
CA TYR A 96 6.72 2.47 -9.94
C TYR A 96 5.81 1.33 -10.43
N SER A 97 4.80 1.68 -11.22
CA SER A 97 3.71 0.78 -11.62
C SER A 97 4.19 -0.41 -12.44
N GLY A 98 3.45 -1.51 -12.34
CA GLY A 98 3.76 -2.76 -13.02
C GLY A 98 2.61 -3.75 -12.97
N THR A 99 2.78 -4.83 -13.72
CA THR A 99 1.81 -5.91 -13.89
C THR A 99 2.31 -7.21 -13.25
N ALA A 100 1.39 -8.15 -13.05
CA ALA A 100 1.70 -9.51 -12.60
C ALA A 100 1.17 -10.49 -13.65
N ILE A 101 1.87 -11.61 -13.80
CA ILE A 101 1.48 -12.72 -14.68
C ILE A 101 1.49 -13.98 -13.81
N SER A 102 0.43 -14.79 -13.93
CA SER A 102 0.17 -15.99 -13.13
C SER A 102 0.10 -17.24 -13.99
#